data_AF-A0A810MQ81-F1
#
_entry.id   AF-A0A810MQ81-F1
#
_cell.length_a   1.000
_cell.length_b   1.000
_cell.length_c   1.000
_cell.angle_alpha   90.00
_cell.angle_beta   90.00
_cell.angle_gamma   90.00
#
_symmetry.space_group_name_H-M   'P 1'
#
loop_
_entity.id
_entity.type
_entity.pdbx_description
1 polymer ?
#
loop_
_entity_poly.entity_id
_entity_poly.type
_entity_poly.pdbx_seq_one_letter_code
_entity_poly.pdbx_strand_id
1 'polypeptide(L)'
;MAADRTLPTPHGHRLRAMVLALGLVLGLAAPTLVATPASAQPTAQARDPLCWADGFSEPPGIGRPVALTWSRIGNRSNSGYTYRYWMVQEVSSASNLYYQRSLVARCSGDSLVSTATITATSGSGTAACTSAGDIHLPVGSTERFVGQRVSAYVQSPFVFTYTFRYWHRETLSIATLQWVYQSSGVVRC
;
A
#
# COMPACT_ATOMS: atom_id res chain seq x y z
N MET A 1 21.44 -44.15 93.62
CA MET A 1 20.90 -43.33 94.73
C MET A 1 20.35 -42.05 94.14
N ALA A 2 19.17 -41.68 94.61
CA ALA A 2 18.33 -40.62 94.08
C ALA A 2 18.86 -39.20 94.33
N ALA A 3 18.28 -38.27 93.58
CA ALA A 3 17.91 -36.88 93.91
C ALA A 3 18.49 -35.86 92.92
N ASP A 4 17.84 -34.76 92.57
CA ASP A 4 16.46 -34.26 92.62
C ASP A 4 16.57 -32.81 92.06
N ARG A 5 15.50 -32.29 91.42
CA ARG A 5 15.19 -30.85 91.19
C ARG A 5 16.18 -30.03 90.32
N THR A 6 15.77 -29.09 89.47
CA THR A 6 14.50 -28.35 89.30
C THR A 6 14.59 -27.59 87.97
N LEU A 7 13.47 -27.50 87.26
CA LEU A 7 13.22 -26.44 86.27
C LEU A 7 12.79 -25.14 86.98
N PRO A 8 12.97 -23.98 86.32
CA PRO A 8 11.80 -23.14 86.07
C PRO A 8 11.67 -22.72 84.60
N THR A 9 10.42 -22.79 84.14
CA THR A 9 9.83 -22.15 82.96
C THR A 9 9.43 -20.69 83.28
N PRO A 10 8.73 -19.88 82.43
CA PRO A 10 8.39 -20.01 81.00
C PRO A 10 8.44 -18.68 80.17
N HIS A 11 8.05 -18.80 78.90
CA HIS A 11 7.44 -17.80 78.01
C HIS A 11 8.36 -16.71 77.43
N GLY A 12 8.40 -16.47 76.13
CA GLY A 12 7.55 -16.95 75.06
C GLY A 12 7.70 -16.03 73.85
N HIS A 13 7.33 -16.58 72.70
CA HIS A 13 7.07 -15.88 71.46
C HIS A 13 8.21 -15.70 70.45
N ARG A 14 8.16 -16.66 69.52
CA ARG A 14 7.92 -16.40 68.09
C ARG A 14 9.18 -15.97 67.33
N LEU A 15 9.85 -16.95 66.71
CA LEU A 15 9.56 -17.34 65.32
C LEU A 15 9.17 -16.12 64.48
N ARG A 16 10.17 -15.43 63.91
CA ARG A 16 10.05 -14.62 62.67
C ARG A 16 11.32 -13.90 62.21
N ALA A 17 12.47 -14.07 62.88
CA ALA A 17 13.69 -13.30 62.56
C ALA A 17 14.88 -14.13 62.02
N MET A 18 14.63 -15.29 61.39
CA MET A 18 15.69 -16.08 60.72
C MET A 18 15.26 -16.57 59.32
N VAL A 19 14.77 -15.66 58.48
CA VAL A 19 14.65 -15.91 57.03
C VAL A 19 15.29 -14.78 56.20
N LEU A 20 15.72 -13.68 56.82
CA LEU A 20 16.16 -12.49 56.09
C LEU A 20 17.68 -12.36 55.87
N ALA A 21 18.46 -13.44 56.04
CA ALA A 21 19.92 -13.41 55.89
C ALA A 21 20.46 -14.42 54.85
N LEU A 22 19.59 -14.92 53.95
CA LEU A 22 19.96 -15.78 52.82
C LEU A 22 19.50 -15.20 51.48
N GLY A 23 19.53 -13.87 51.33
CA GLY A 23 19.08 -13.15 50.14
C GLY A 23 20.13 -12.22 49.51
N LEU A 24 21.41 -12.33 49.92
CA LEU A 24 22.44 -11.33 49.57
C LEU A 24 23.74 -11.90 48.95
N VAL A 25 23.74 -13.14 48.45
CA VAL A 25 24.93 -13.76 47.82
C VAL A 25 24.64 -14.40 46.44
N LEU A 26 23.51 -14.05 45.81
CA LEU A 26 23.13 -14.58 44.47
C LEU A 26 23.04 -13.51 43.36
N GLY A 27 23.59 -12.33 43.60
CA GLY A 27 23.65 -11.26 42.61
C GLY A 27 25.07 -11.03 42.12
N LEU A 28 25.56 -11.85 41.18
CA LEU A 28 26.71 -11.56 40.30
C LEU A 28 26.93 -12.74 39.31
N ALA A 29 25.93 -13.01 38.49
CA ALA A 29 26.10 -13.73 37.23
C ALA A 29 25.12 -13.13 36.22
N ALA A 30 25.43 -11.91 35.78
CA ALA A 30 24.76 -11.36 34.60
C ALA A 30 25.21 -12.21 33.40
N PRO A 31 24.30 -12.90 32.68
CA PRO A 31 24.67 -13.39 31.37
C PRO A 31 24.90 -12.14 30.51
N THR A 32 26.16 -11.87 30.16
CA THR A 32 26.48 -11.08 28.98
C THR A 32 25.97 -11.89 27.80
N LEU A 33 24.68 -11.73 27.50
CA LEU A 33 24.15 -12.07 26.19
C LEU A 33 24.94 -11.22 25.22
N VAL A 34 25.93 -11.85 24.59
CA VAL A 34 26.52 -11.32 23.36
C VAL A 34 25.34 -11.15 22.43
N ALA A 35 24.89 -9.91 22.26
CA ALA A 35 23.97 -9.56 21.20
C ALA A 35 24.71 -9.92 19.92
N THR A 36 24.40 -11.10 19.37
CA THR A 36 24.72 -11.39 17.98
C THR A 36 24.23 -10.19 17.19
N PRO A 37 25.06 -9.56 16.34
CA PRO A 37 24.58 -8.50 15.49
C PRO A 37 23.33 -9.04 14.80
N ALA A 38 22.19 -8.37 15.01
CA ALA A 38 20.98 -8.69 14.30
C ALA A 38 21.42 -8.81 12.84
N SER A 39 21.27 -10.02 12.27
CA SER A 39 21.46 -10.17 10.84
C SER A 39 20.61 -9.08 10.23
N ALA A 40 21.22 -8.21 9.44
CA ALA A 40 20.47 -7.25 8.65
C ALA A 40 19.51 -8.10 7.84
N GLN A 41 18.26 -8.21 8.31
CA GLN A 41 17.21 -8.83 7.54
C GLN A 41 17.26 -8.11 6.19
N PRO A 42 17.13 -8.85 5.07
CA PRO A 42 16.99 -8.19 3.78
C PRO A 42 15.93 -7.12 3.97
N THR A 43 16.29 -5.84 3.76
CA THR A 43 15.37 -4.71 3.86
C THR A 43 14.08 -5.14 3.22
N ALA A 44 13.01 -5.28 4.01
CA ALA A 44 11.71 -5.68 3.50
C ALA A 44 11.46 -4.80 2.28
N GLN A 45 11.38 -5.43 1.11
CA GLN A 45 11.32 -4.73 -0.17
C GLN A 45 10.18 -3.71 -0.04
N ALA A 46 10.55 -2.42 -0.04
CA ALA A 46 9.64 -1.37 0.39
C ALA A 46 8.41 -1.43 -0.51
N ARG A 47 7.24 -1.72 0.09
CA ARG A 47 5.99 -1.86 -0.66
C ARG A 47 5.69 -0.54 -1.36
N ASP A 48 5.56 -0.57 -2.68
CA ASP A 48 5.34 0.65 -3.45
C ASP A 48 3.87 1.07 -3.37
N PRO A 49 3.53 2.31 -2.97
CA PRO A 49 2.14 2.74 -2.80
C PRO A 49 1.31 2.60 -4.09
N LEU A 50 1.92 2.66 -5.28
CA LEU A 50 1.23 2.41 -6.54
C LEU A 50 0.74 0.96 -6.69
N CYS A 51 1.32 0.03 -5.94
CA CYS A 51 1.04 -1.40 -5.99
C CYS A 51 0.17 -1.93 -4.84
N TRP A 52 0.15 -1.27 -3.68
CA TRP A 52 -0.66 -1.71 -2.54
C TRP A 52 -1.79 -0.73 -2.13
N ALA A 53 -1.61 0.58 -2.27
CA ALA A 53 -2.57 1.56 -1.74
C ALA A 53 -3.78 1.77 -2.68
N ASP A 54 -4.85 2.37 -2.15
CA ASP A 54 -6.05 2.74 -2.93
C ASP A 54 -6.10 4.24 -3.27
N GLY A 55 -5.29 5.02 -2.56
CA GLY A 55 -5.10 6.45 -2.75
C GLY A 55 -4.05 6.97 -1.78
N PHE A 56 -3.40 8.07 -2.16
CA PHE A 56 -2.48 8.78 -1.28
C PHE A 56 -2.33 10.23 -1.74
N SER A 57 -1.83 11.08 -0.86
CA SER A 57 -1.56 12.48 -1.17
C SER A 57 -0.07 12.74 -1.11
N GLU A 58 0.40 13.57 -2.03
CA GLU A 58 1.76 14.08 -2.06
C GLU A 58 1.72 15.55 -1.64
N PRO A 59 2.39 15.94 -0.54
CA PRO A 59 2.40 17.32 -0.10
C PRO A 59 3.13 18.21 -1.10
N PRO A 60 2.90 19.54 -1.06
CA PRO A 60 3.66 20.49 -1.87
C PRO A 60 5.17 20.33 -1.64
N GLY A 61 5.95 20.49 -2.70
CA GLY A 61 7.41 20.39 -2.69
C GLY A 61 8.09 21.60 -3.34
N ILE A 62 9.42 21.66 -3.23
CA ILE A 62 10.24 22.79 -3.68
C ILE A 62 10.09 23.06 -5.20
N GLY A 63 9.70 22.07 -6.00
CA GLY A 63 9.39 22.22 -7.44
C GLY A 63 7.90 22.15 -7.80
N ARG A 64 7.00 22.01 -6.81
CA ARG A 64 5.56 21.90 -7.03
C ARG A 64 4.81 22.51 -5.84
N PRO A 65 4.33 23.76 -5.94
CA PRO A 65 3.73 24.47 -4.81
C PRO A 65 2.33 23.97 -4.44
N VAL A 66 1.79 22.97 -5.15
CA VAL A 66 0.44 22.45 -4.97
C VAL A 66 0.47 20.97 -4.64
N ALA A 67 -0.39 20.55 -3.72
CA ALA A 67 -0.52 19.15 -3.33
C ALA A 67 -1.12 18.32 -4.48
N LEU A 68 -0.71 17.05 -4.57
CA LEU A 68 -1.31 16.09 -5.48
C LEU A 68 -2.08 15.03 -4.71
N THR A 69 -3.20 14.61 -5.28
CA THR A 69 -3.96 13.45 -4.84
C THR A 69 -3.88 12.37 -5.90
N TRP A 70 -3.42 11.20 -5.50
CA TRP A 70 -3.36 10.00 -6.31
C TRP A 70 -4.55 9.13 -5.96
N SER A 71 -5.37 8.79 -6.95
CA SER A 71 -6.55 7.94 -6.78
C SER A 71 -6.45 6.72 -7.67
N ARG A 72 -6.58 5.52 -7.09
CA ARG A 72 -6.68 4.28 -7.85
C ARG A 72 -8.06 4.23 -8.53
N ILE A 73 -8.06 4.06 -9.84
CA ILE A 73 -9.27 3.93 -10.65
C ILE A 73 -9.75 2.48 -10.70
N GLY A 74 -8.80 1.56 -10.84
CA GLY A 74 -9.05 0.14 -10.92
C GLY A 74 -7.80 -0.62 -11.32
N ASN A 75 -7.95 -1.92 -11.53
CA ASN A 75 -6.84 -2.80 -11.89
C ASN A 75 -7.27 -3.92 -12.82
N ARG A 76 -6.32 -4.44 -13.59
CA ARG A 76 -6.46 -5.65 -14.40
C ARG A 76 -5.19 -6.47 -14.29
N SER A 77 -5.29 -7.79 -14.37
CA SER A 77 -4.15 -8.70 -14.20
C SER A 77 -3.97 -9.59 -15.42
N ASN A 78 -2.74 -9.67 -15.91
CA ASN A 78 -2.36 -10.44 -17.09
C ASN A 78 -0.99 -11.05 -16.88
N SER A 79 -0.84 -12.34 -17.22
CA SER A 79 0.44 -13.06 -17.23
C SER A 79 1.30 -12.82 -15.96
N GLY A 80 0.69 -12.89 -14.78
CA GLY A 80 1.39 -12.76 -13.49
C GLY A 80 1.67 -11.34 -13.00
N TYR A 81 1.19 -10.31 -13.72
CA TYR A 81 1.31 -8.91 -13.30
C TYR A 81 -0.07 -8.28 -13.08
N THR A 82 -0.14 -7.33 -12.16
CA THR A 82 -1.31 -6.48 -11.96
C THR A 82 -1.01 -5.06 -12.45
N TYR A 83 -1.82 -4.59 -13.38
CA TYR A 83 -1.79 -3.23 -13.91
C TYR A 83 -2.79 -2.39 -13.13
N ARG A 84 -2.30 -1.47 -12.32
CA ARG A 84 -3.11 -0.54 -11.52
C ARG A 84 -3.15 0.82 -12.19
N TYR A 85 -4.36 1.34 -12.36
CA TYR A 85 -4.61 2.58 -13.05
C TYR A 85 -4.86 3.70 -12.05
N TRP A 86 -4.20 4.82 -12.28
CA TRP A 86 -4.14 5.94 -11.36
C TRP A 86 -4.54 7.23 -12.06
N MET A 87 -5.34 8.04 -11.37
CA MET A 87 -5.55 9.44 -11.70
C MET A 87 -4.79 10.30 -10.70
N VAL A 88 -4.02 11.24 -11.22
CA VAL A 88 -3.32 12.25 -10.42
C VAL A 88 -4.07 13.57 -10.59
N GLN A 89 -4.48 14.14 -9.46
CA GLN A 89 -5.22 15.39 -9.42
C GLN A 89 -4.46 16.41 -8.60
N GLU A 90 -4.47 17.66 -9.02
CA GLU A 90 -3.96 18.80 -8.26
C GLU A 90 -5.05 19.37 -7.36
N VAL A 91 -4.69 19.65 -6.11
CA VAL A 91 -5.59 20.22 -5.10
C VAL A 91 -5.46 21.75 -5.12
N SER A 92 -6.36 22.44 -5.83
CA SER A 92 -6.37 23.91 -5.83
C SER A 92 -7.09 24.50 -4.61
N SER A 93 -8.09 23.79 -4.10
CA SER A 93 -8.76 24.06 -2.82
C SER A 93 -9.29 22.75 -2.25
N ALA A 94 -9.79 22.74 -1.00
CA ALA A 94 -10.31 21.53 -0.36
C ALA A 94 -11.40 20.79 -1.18
N SER A 95 -12.08 21.50 -2.10
CA SER A 95 -13.17 20.96 -2.92
C SER A 95 -12.83 20.85 -4.41
N ASN A 96 -11.72 21.44 -4.86
CA ASN A 96 -11.38 21.52 -6.28
C ASN A 96 -10.17 20.65 -6.61
N LEU A 97 -10.44 19.53 -7.28
CA LEU A 97 -9.45 18.61 -7.82
C LEU A 97 -9.37 18.73 -9.34
N TYR A 98 -8.24 19.20 -9.83
CA TYR A 98 -7.98 19.34 -11.27
C TYR A 98 -7.20 18.14 -11.77
N TYR A 99 -7.68 17.53 -12.85
CA TYR A 99 -6.96 16.47 -13.54
C TYR A 99 -5.60 16.99 -14.01
N GLN A 100 -4.54 16.25 -13.65
CA GLN A 100 -3.19 16.54 -14.13
C GLN A 100 -2.74 15.49 -15.13
N ARG A 101 -2.78 14.22 -14.73
CA ARG A 101 -2.32 13.11 -15.55
C ARG A 101 -2.92 11.79 -15.10
N SER A 102 -2.82 10.80 -15.97
CA SER A 102 -3.12 9.41 -15.68
C SER A 102 -1.84 8.58 -15.75
N LEU A 103 -1.82 7.47 -15.04
CA LEU A 103 -0.68 6.55 -15.03
C LEU A 103 -1.16 5.11 -14.88
N VAL A 104 -0.41 4.18 -15.45
CA VAL A 104 -0.50 2.76 -15.13
C VAL A 104 0.77 2.31 -14.42
N ALA A 105 0.60 1.60 -13.31
CA ALA A 105 1.67 0.92 -12.60
C ALA A 105 1.55 -0.58 -12.87
N ARG A 106 2.63 -1.20 -13.34
CA ARG A 106 2.76 -2.65 -13.46
C ARG A 106 3.38 -3.18 -12.18
N CYS A 107 2.67 -4.05 -11.50
CA CYS A 107 3.03 -4.57 -10.20
C CYS A 107 3.21 -6.09 -10.23
N SER A 108 4.14 -6.59 -9.43
CA SER A 108 4.28 -8.01 -9.09
C SER A 108 4.14 -8.12 -7.57
N GLY A 109 2.96 -8.56 -7.11
CA GLY A 109 2.56 -8.36 -5.72
C GLY A 109 2.57 -6.88 -5.33
N ASP A 110 3.19 -6.56 -4.20
CA ASP A 110 3.32 -5.18 -3.70
C ASP A 110 4.55 -4.43 -4.27
N SER A 111 5.30 -5.06 -5.18
CA SER A 111 6.50 -4.48 -5.79
C SER A 111 6.18 -3.82 -7.13
N LEU A 112 6.66 -2.59 -7.29
CA LEU A 112 6.58 -1.86 -8.57
C LEU A 112 7.59 -2.41 -9.56
N VAL A 113 7.11 -2.81 -10.74
CA VAL A 113 7.94 -3.29 -11.85
C VAL A 113 8.23 -2.14 -12.81
N SER A 114 7.18 -1.40 -13.18
CA SER A 114 7.31 -0.22 -14.04
C SER A 114 6.09 0.69 -13.93
N THR A 115 6.24 1.92 -14.41
CA THR A 115 5.14 2.88 -14.57
C THR A 115 5.15 3.48 -15.96
N ALA A 116 3.96 3.82 -16.47
CA ALA A 116 3.82 4.60 -17.70
C ALA A 116 2.73 5.67 -17.54
N THR A 117 3.05 6.91 -17.89
CA THR A 117 2.04 7.96 -18.01
C THR A 117 1.12 7.65 -19.19
N ILE A 118 -0.18 7.88 -18.99
CA ILE A 118 -1.20 7.72 -20.03
C ILE A 118 -1.76 9.10 -20.35
N THR A 119 -1.61 9.52 -21.61
CA THR A 119 -2.21 10.76 -22.10
C THR A 119 -3.70 10.53 -22.32
N ALA A 120 -4.54 11.33 -21.66
CA ALA A 120 -5.97 11.30 -21.91
C ALA A 120 -6.29 11.88 -23.30
N THR A 121 -6.98 11.12 -24.14
CA THR A 121 -7.46 11.56 -25.45
C THR A 121 -8.92 12.00 -25.37
N SER A 122 -9.35 12.93 -26.22
CA SER A 122 -10.78 13.23 -26.36
C SER A 122 -11.45 12.12 -27.17
N GLY A 123 -12.63 11.67 -26.74
CA GLY A 123 -13.35 10.60 -27.44
C GLY A 123 -14.86 10.64 -27.30
N SER A 124 -15.45 11.82 -27.11
CA SER A 124 -16.91 11.98 -27.04
C SER A 124 -17.60 11.28 -28.22
N GLY A 125 -18.62 10.47 -27.95
CA GLY A 125 -19.35 9.69 -28.96
C GLY A 125 -18.65 8.39 -29.42
N THR A 126 -17.41 8.12 -29.03
CA THR A 126 -16.74 6.85 -29.35
C THR A 126 -17.21 5.71 -28.44
N ALA A 127 -17.01 4.46 -28.86
CA ALA A 127 -17.30 3.28 -28.04
C ALA A 127 -16.59 3.32 -26.67
N ALA A 128 -15.37 3.88 -26.61
CA ALA A 128 -14.63 4.07 -25.36
C ALA A 128 -15.33 5.04 -24.38
N CYS A 129 -16.25 5.89 -24.86
CA CYS A 129 -17.07 6.77 -24.04
C CYS A 129 -18.48 6.25 -23.79
N THR A 130 -19.05 5.48 -24.72
CA THR A 130 -20.48 5.07 -24.67
C THR A 130 -20.70 3.63 -24.24
N SER A 131 -19.70 2.75 -24.37
CA SER A 131 -19.85 1.33 -24.03
C SER A 131 -20.14 1.13 -22.54
N ALA A 132 -21.05 0.24 -22.20
CA ALA A 132 -21.32 -0.16 -20.81
C ALA A 132 -20.34 -1.21 -20.28
N GLY A 133 -19.47 -1.77 -21.14
CA GLY A 133 -18.54 -2.85 -20.78
C GLY A 133 -17.35 -2.95 -21.73
N ASP A 134 -16.75 -4.13 -21.80
CA ASP A 134 -15.58 -4.40 -22.64
C ASP A 134 -15.88 -4.18 -24.14
N ILE A 135 -14.87 -3.76 -24.90
CA ILE A 135 -14.94 -3.56 -26.35
C ILE A 135 -14.12 -4.66 -27.02
N HIS A 136 -14.79 -5.52 -27.79
CA HIS A 136 -14.14 -6.61 -28.52
C HIS A 136 -13.68 -6.14 -29.90
N LEU A 137 -12.40 -6.35 -30.21
CA LEU A 137 -11.81 -5.97 -31.48
C LEU A 137 -11.66 -7.21 -32.41
N PRO A 138 -11.66 -7.03 -33.74
CA PRO A 138 -11.73 -8.15 -34.69
C PRO A 138 -10.54 -9.14 -34.69
N VAL A 139 -9.45 -8.85 -33.97
CA VAL A 139 -8.14 -9.52 -34.11
C VAL A 139 -7.72 -10.32 -32.87
N GLY A 140 -8.68 -10.78 -32.07
CA GLY A 140 -8.40 -11.43 -30.78
C GLY A 140 -7.84 -10.48 -29.72
N SER A 141 -7.97 -9.17 -29.96
CA SER A 141 -7.73 -8.12 -28.98
C SER A 141 -9.03 -7.72 -28.29
N THR A 142 -8.96 -7.32 -27.03
CA THR A 142 -10.10 -6.76 -26.30
C THR A 142 -9.63 -5.58 -25.47
N GLU A 143 -10.42 -4.50 -25.48
CA GLU A 143 -10.26 -3.39 -24.55
C GLU A 143 -11.19 -3.62 -23.36
N ARG A 144 -10.59 -3.92 -22.22
CA ARG A 144 -11.29 -4.16 -20.97
C ARG A 144 -11.57 -2.85 -20.28
N PHE A 145 -12.81 -2.64 -19.87
CA PHE A 145 -13.14 -1.50 -19.03
C PHE A 145 -12.48 -1.69 -17.66
N VAL A 146 -11.72 -0.69 -17.22
CA VAL A 146 -11.03 -0.71 -15.93
C VAL A 146 -11.84 0.02 -14.87
N GLY A 147 -12.37 1.18 -15.25
CA GLY A 147 -13.08 2.07 -14.34
C GLY A 147 -13.15 3.49 -14.91
N GLN A 148 -13.79 4.37 -14.17
CA GLN A 148 -13.93 5.77 -14.55
C GLN A 148 -13.91 6.68 -13.35
N ARG A 149 -13.56 7.95 -13.59
CA ARG A 149 -13.62 8.99 -12.56
C ARG A 149 -13.92 10.33 -13.19
N VAL A 150 -14.79 11.09 -12.53
CA VAL A 150 -15.09 12.46 -12.89
C VAL A 150 -14.04 13.38 -12.28
N SER A 151 -13.52 14.31 -13.07
CA SER A 151 -12.60 15.33 -12.59
C SER A 151 -12.80 16.63 -13.36
N ALA A 152 -12.53 17.76 -12.69
CA ALA A 152 -12.38 19.02 -13.37
C ALA A 152 -11.11 18.98 -14.25
N TYR A 153 -11.17 19.65 -15.39
CA TYR A 153 -10.09 19.79 -16.36
C TYR A 153 -10.02 21.26 -16.77
N VAL A 154 -8.83 21.83 -16.65
CA VAL A 154 -8.60 23.23 -17.00
C VAL A 154 -8.21 23.31 -18.47
N GLN A 155 -9.05 23.96 -19.26
CA GLN A 155 -8.74 24.38 -20.62
C GLN A 155 -8.85 25.90 -20.64
N SER A 156 -7.75 26.57 -20.27
CA SER A 156 -7.69 28.02 -20.04
C SER A 156 -8.46 28.82 -21.11
N PRO A 157 -9.34 29.75 -20.71
CA PRO A 157 -9.67 30.19 -19.34
C PRO A 157 -10.78 29.38 -18.66
N PHE A 158 -11.24 28.29 -19.25
CA PHE A 158 -12.42 27.57 -18.81
C PHE A 158 -12.08 26.33 -17.98
N VAL A 159 -12.98 26.01 -17.06
CA VAL A 159 -12.96 24.76 -16.29
C VAL A 159 -14.14 23.92 -16.76
N PHE A 160 -13.84 22.72 -17.24
CA PHE A 160 -14.85 21.74 -17.64
C PHE A 160 -14.78 20.53 -16.72
N THR A 161 -15.89 19.83 -16.58
CA THR A 161 -15.94 18.56 -15.87
C THR A 161 -16.08 17.45 -16.89
N TYR A 162 -15.18 16.48 -16.83
CA TYR A 162 -15.18 15.32 -17.71
C TYR A 162 -15.16 14.02 -16.91
N THR A 163 -15.76 12.99 -17.48
CA THR A 163 -15.59 11.60 -17.08
C THR A 163 -14.40 11.00 -17.83
N PHE A 164 -13.36 10.66 -17.09
CA PHE A 164 -12.21 9.95 -17.63
C PHE A 164 -12.44 8.45 -17.52
N ARG A 165 -12.51 7.75 -18.65
CA ARG A 165 -12.72 6.29 -18.73
C ARG A 165 -11.41 5.59 -19.06
N TYR A 166 -11.08 4.57 -18.27
CA TYR A 166 -9.80 3.86 -18.33
C TYR A 166 -10.00 2.49 -18.97
N TRP A 167 -9.11 2.18 -19.91
CA TRP A 167 -9.18 0.98 -20.74
C TRP A 167 -7.87 0.22 -20.70
N HIS A 168 -7.96 -1.10 -20.57
CA HIS A 168 -6.84 -2.02 -20.61
C HIS A 168 -6.95 -2.88 -21.87
N ARG A 169 -6.03 -2.73 -22.80
CA ARG A 169 -6.01 -3.54 -24.02
C ARG A 169 -5.14 -4.76 -23.83
N GLU A 170 -5.71 -5.91 -24.11
CA GLU A 170 -5.06 -7.22 -24.05
C GLU A 170 -5.28 -7.99 -25.35
N THR A 171 -4.43 -8.96 -25.63
CA THR A 171 -4.58 -9.89 -26.77
C THR A 171 -4.27 -11.30 -26.35
N LEU A 172 -5.07 -12.24 -26.85
CA LEU A 172 -4.86 -13.66 -26.58
C LEU A 172 -3.65 -14.15 -27.37
N SER A 173 -2.58 -14.50 -26.66
CA SER A 173 -1.43 -15.18 -27.26
C SER A 173 -1.80 -16.62 -27.57
N ILE A 174 -1.78 -16.99 -28.85
CA ILE A 174 -2.03 -18.39 -29.28
C ILE A 174 -0.94 -19.35 -28.83
N ALA A 175 0.29 -18.87 -28.64
CA ALA A 175 1.42 -19.70 -28.25
C ALA A 175 1.37 -20.11 -26.77
N THR A 176 0.84 -19.22 -25.91
CA THR A 176 0.79 -19.43 -24.45
C THR A 176 -0.63 -19.61 -23.92
N LEU A 177 -1.65 -19.43 -24.76
CA LEU A 177 -3.08 -19.40 -24.41
C LEU A 177 -3.39 -18.45 -23.25
N GLN A 178 -2.63 -17.34 -23.15
CA GLN A 178 -2.78 -16.33 -22.12
C GLN A 178 -3.10 -14.96 -22.72
N TRP A 179 -3.89 -14.18 -21.99
CA TRP A 179 -4.09 -12.77 -22.31
C TRP A 179 -2.83 -11.97 -21.97
N VAL A 180 -2.22 -11.39 -23.00
CA VAL A 180 -1.02 -10.57 -22.89
C VAL A 180 -1.43 -9.10 -22.96
N TYR A 181 -0.92 -8.30 -22.02
CA TYR A 181 -1.07 -6.85 -22.03
C TYR A 181 -0.48 -6.25 -23.31
N GLN A 182 -1.24 -5.37 -23.95
CA GLN A 182 -0.78 -4.59 -25.11
C GLN A 182 -0.58 -3.12 -24.76
N SER A 183 -1.63 -2.47 -24.26
CA SER A 183 -1.61 -1.03 -24.01
C SER A 183 -2.65 -0.60 -22.98
N SER A 184 -2.47 0.62 -22.49
CA SER A 184 -3.37 1.30 -21.58
C SER A 184 -3.89 2.58 -22.24
N GLY A 185 -5.17 2.87 -22.06
CA GLY A 185 -5.81 4.05 -22.62
C GLY A 185 -6.64 4.79 -21.58
N VAL A 186 -6.72 6.11 -21.73
CA VAL A 186 -7.65 6.96 -21.00
C VAL A 186 -8.35 7.86 -22.00
N VAL A 187 -9.67 7.85 -21.95
CA VAL A 187 -10.51 8.69 -22.81
C VAL A 187 -11.28 9.67 -21.95
N ARG A 188 -11.22 10.94 -22.35
CA ARG A 188 -11.99 12.04 -21.81
C ARG A 188 -13.34 12.11 -22.54
N CYS A 189 -14.37 11.78 -21.79
CA CYS A 189 -15.78 11.87 -22.12
C CYS A 189 -16.36 13.05 -21.34
#